data_AF-A0A7S2KLM3-F1
#
_entry.id   AF-A0A7S2KLM3-F1
#
_cell.length_a   1.000
_cell.length_b   1.000
_cell.length_c   1.000
_cell.angle_alpha   90.00
_cell.angle_beta   90.00
_cell.angle_gamma   90.00
#
_symmetry.space_group_name_H-M   'P 1'
#
loop_
_entity.id
_entity.type
_entity.pdbx_description
1 polymer ?
#
loop_
_entity_poly.entity_id
_entity_poly.type
_entity_poly.pdbx_seq_one_letter_code
_entity_poly.pdbx_strand_id
1 'polypeptide(L)'
;VIFCNTLTIAVQAAMIKEEWLTRRLEYLDVIFTVMYTMEVAVRLHDAGRSFFWSADAPWNIFDALVTSVSVADSLTVVMQVKSVGHGETVCRLFRILRLLRMFKALRFLGNVEYAFGMAFRATLKLCLLVFGVIFVASVIVTHLMYDYEDEYLVECFGSLGASMWTLLKITTIGEEGPMNRAVAALPQMVIFFVTYIVLASIALLSFVPAIFISLNIEARNKELKQQDVEREQHDKNRRLRLVERIYDRARSDSMSKELGVSLQEIKLALVARFQAEVEERGHFDEYE
;
A
#
# COMPACT_ATOMS: atom_id res chain seq x y z
N VAL A 1 -13.72 13.59 -15.61
CA VAL A 1 -12.68 14.57 -15.26
C VAL A 1 -11.29 13.94 -15.27
N ILE A 2 -11.03 12.92 -14.45
CA ILE A 2 -9.72 12.26 -14.33
C ILE A 2 -9.18 11.75 -15.66
N PHE A 3 -9.97 10.96 -16.41
CA PHE A 3 -9.54 10.45 -17.71
C PHE A 3 -9.17 11.58 -18.70
N CYS A 4 -10.00 12.62 -18.80
CA CYS A 4 -9.73 13.75 -19.68
C CYS A 4 -8.48 14.53 -19.27
N ASN A 5 -8.24 14.69 -17.96
CA ASN A 5 -7.03 15.31 -17.45
C ASN A 5 -5.78 14.47 -17.77
N THR A 6 -5.84 13.15 -17.60
CA THR A 6 -4.76 12.24 -18.00
C THR A 6 -4.47 12.32 -19.49
N LEU A 7 -5.50 12.33 -20.34
CA LEU A 7 -5.34 12.46 -21.79
C LEU A 7 -4.72 13.82 -22.17
N THR A 8 -5.12 14.90 -21.49
CA THR A 8 -4.55 16.25 -21.69
C THR A 8 -3.06 16.25 -21.38
N ILE A 9 -2.65 15.65 -20.25
CA ILE A 9 -1.26 15.49 -19.85
C ILE A 9 -0.47 14.69 -20.91
N ALA A 10 -1.04 13.58 -21.40
CA ALA A 10 -0.40 12.75 -22.42
C ALA A 10 -0.19 13.51 -23.75
N VAL A 11 -1.20 14.28 -24.19
CA VAL A 11 -1.10 15.11 -25.40
C VAL A 11 -0.07 16.23 -25.22
N GLN A 12 -0.04 16.90 -24.06
CA GLN A 12 0.99 17.90 -23.76
C GLN A 12 2.41 17.30 -23.81
N ALA A 13 2.60 16.08 -23.28
CA ALA A 13 3.89 15.40 -23.32
C ALA A 13 4.29 15.00 -24.75
N ALA A 14 3.34 14.52 -25.56
CA ALA A 14 3.60 14.13 -26.95
C ALA A 14 3.88 15.34 -27.86
N MET A 15 3.19 16.46 -27.63
CA MET A 15 3.23 17.66 -28.48
C MET A 15 3.92 18.84 -27.79
N ILE A 16 5.00 18.59 -27.04
CA ILE A 16 5.68 19.63 -26.24
C ILE A 16 6.28 20.78 -27.07
N LYS A 17 6.49 20.57 -28.37
CA LYS A 17 7.04 21.56 -29.30
C LYS A 17 5.98 22.53 -29.86
N GLU A 18 4.70 22.21 -29.76
CA GLU A 18 3.63 23.04 -30.32
C GLU A 18 3.10 24.06 -29.29
N GLU A 19 3.72 25.24 -29.22
CA GLU A 19 3.44 26.25 -28.20
C GLU A 19 1.97 26.69 -28.12
N TRP A 20 1.28 26.80 -29.26
CA TRP A 20 -0.12 27.22 -29.30
C TRP A 20 -1.04 26.18 -28.63
N LEU A 21 -0.77 24.89 -28.86
CA LEU A 21 -1.52 23.78 -28.32
C LEU A 21 -1.23 23.64 -26.82
N THR A 22 0.05 23.71 -26.43
CA THR A 22 0.46 23.68 -25.01
C THR A 22 -0.25 24.77 -24.22
N ARG A 23 -0.28 26.02 -24.74
CA ARG A 23 -0.96 27.13 -24.08
C ARG A 23 -2.47 26.91 -23.93
N ARG A 24 -3.14 26.28 -24.91
CA ARG A 24 -4.57 25.93 -24.80
C ARG A 24 -4.81 24.84 -23.76
N LEU A 25 -3.94 23.82 -23.72
CA LEU A 25 -4.03 22.73 -22.76
C LEU A 25 -3.73 23.21 -21.32
N GLU A 26 -2.90 24.22 -21.13
CA GLU A 26 -2.67 24.86 -19.82
C GLU A 26 -3.95 25.50 -19.26
N TYR A 27 -4.77 26.16 -20.09
CA TYR A 27 -6.06 26.68 -19.64
C TYR A 27 -7.02 25.54 -19.23
N LEU A 28 -7.00 24.42 -19.95
CA LEU A 28 -7.76 23.23 -19.58
C LEU A 28 -7.28 22.66 -18.24
N ASP A 29 -5.98 22.67 -17.96
CA ASP A 29 -5.42 22.24 -16.68
C ASP A 29 -5.87 23.11 -15.50
N VAL A 30 -6.04 24.42 -15.71
CA VAL A 30 -6.62 25.32 -14.70
C VAL A 30 -8.08 24.93 -14.43
N ILE A 31 -8.87 24.67 -15.48
CA ILE A 31 -10.28 24.23 -15.33
C ILE A 31 -10.35 22.91 -14.57
N PHE A 32 -9.50 21.93 -14.91
CA PHE A 32 -9.39 20.68 -14.16
C PHE A 32 -9.03 20.91 -12.70
N THR A 33 -8.08 21.81 -12.42
CA THR A 33 -7.68 22.15 -11.06
C THR A 33 -8.86 22.70 -10.26
N VAL A 34 -9.61 23.66 -10.82
CA VAL A 34 -10.80 24.23 -10.16
C VAL A 34 -11.84 23.15 -9.87
N MET A 35 -12.13 22.27 -10.84
CA MET A 35 -13.06 21.16 -10.62
C MET A 35 -12.62 20.23 -9.50
N TYR A 36 -11.33 19.88 -9.43
CA TYR A 36 -10.81 19.04 -8.34
C TYR A 36 -10.83 19.75 -6.99
N THR A 37 -10.53 21.05 -6.96
CA THR A 37 -10.63 21.86 -5.74
C THR A 37 -12.06 21.87 -5.22
N MET A 38 -13.05 22.05 -6.10
CA MET A 38 -14.47 21.97 -5.73
C MET A 38 -14.84 20.57 -5.22
N GLU A 39 -14.40 19.50 -5.90
CA GLU A 39 -14.66 18.12 -5.48
C GLU A 39 -14.11 17.82 -4.07
N VAL A 40 -12.88 18.24 -3.78
CA VAL A 40 -12.26 18.06 -2.45
C VAL A 40 -12.94 18.93 -1.41
N ALA A 41 -13.29 20.19 -1.74
CA ALA A 41 -13.97 21.10 -0.82
C ALA A 41 -15.35 20.58 -0.41
N VAL A 42 -16.14 20.08 -1.36
CA VAL A 42 -17.46 19.49 -1.07
C VAL A 42 -17.32 18.26 -0.18
N ARG A 43 -16.38 17.36 -0.49
CA ARG A 43 -16.11 16.17 0.34
C ARG A 43 -15.64 16.53 1.75
N LEU A 44 -14.78 17.53 1.89
CA LEU A 44 -14.32 18.02 3.18
C LEU A 44 -15.45 18.63 3.99
N HIS A 45 -16.33 19.42 3.35
CA HIS A 45 -17.49 20.01 4.01
C HIS A 45 -18.47 18.95 4.51
N ASP A 46 -18.77 17.94 3.69
CA ASP A 46 -19.72 16.87 4.02
C ASP A 46 -19.18 15.93 5.12
N ALA A 47 -17.92 15.49 4.99
CA ALA A 47 -17.31 14.58 5.96
C ALA A 47 -16.80 15.28 7.24
N GLY A 48 -16.54 16.59 7.20
CA GLY A 48 -16.01 17.35 8.33
C GLY A 48 -14.74 16.75 8.91
N ARG A 49 -14.73 16.44 10.21
CA ARG A 49 -13.60 15.75 10.85
C ARG A 49 -13.40 14.34 10.30
N SER A 50 -14.46 13.63 9.93
CA SER A 50 -14.39 12.26 9.38
C SER A 50 -13.55 12.16 8.10
N PHE A 51 -13.33 13.28 7.40
CA PHE A 51 -12.45 13.35 6.23
C PHE A 51 -11.04 12.79 6.49
N PHE A 52 -10.52 12.95 7.71
CA PHE A 52 -9.15 12.54 8.08
C PHE A 52 -9.06 11.25 8.90
N TRP A 53 -10.17 10.72 9.40
CA TRP A 53 -10.18 9.52 10.28
C TRP A 53 -11.07 8.38 9.76
N SER A 54 -11.77 8.56 8.65
CA SER A 54 -12.54 7.50 7.99
C SER A 54 -11.65 6.44 7.33
N ALA A 55 -12.24 5.30 6.95
CA ALA A 55 -11.54 4.28 6.16
C ALA A 55 -11.01 4.85 4.83
N ASP A 56 -11.70 5.83 4.25
CA ASP A 56 -11.31 6.53 3.02
C ASP A 56 -10.30 7.67 3.26
N ALA A 57 -9.90 7.93 4.52
CA ALA A 57 -9.00 9.01 4.87
C ALA A 57 -7.67 9.02 4.08
N PRO A 58 -7.00 7.87 3.80
CA PRO A 58 -5.78 7.87 3.00
C PRO A 58 -5.98 8.46 1.60
N TRP A 59 -7.09 8.13 0.94
CA TRP A 59 -7.44 8.65 -0.39
C TRP A 59 -7.87 10.12 -0.33
N ASN A 60 -8.60 10.50 0.71
CA ASN A 60 -9.00 11.88 0.93
C ASN A 60 -7.79 12.80 1.17
N ILE A 61 -6.81 12.35 1.98
CA ILE A 61 -5.55 13.05 2.22
C ILE A 61 -4.71 13.13 0.94
N PHE A 62 -4.60 12.01 0.20
CA PHE A 62 -3.90 11.98 -1.09
C PHE A 62 -4.52 12.97 -2.08
N ASP A 63 -5.85 12.94 -2.23
CA ASP A 63 -6.57 13.85 -3.11
C ASP A 63 -6.40 15.32 -2.71
N ALA A 64 -6.41 15.61 -1.41
CA ALA A 64 -6.18 16.97 -0.89
C ALA A 64 -4.75 17.45 -1.16
N LEU A 65 -3.73 16.60 -0.96
CA LEU A 65 -2.32 16.91 -1.22
C LEU A 65 -2.08 17.14 -2.71
N VAL A 66 -2.58 16.25 -3.58
CA VAL A 66 -2.43 16.43 -5.02
C VAL A 66 -3.13 17.71 -5.48
N THR A 67 -4.31 18.01 -4.92
CA THR A 67 -5.06 19.22 -5.25
C THR A 67 -4.36 20.49 -4.76
N SER A 68 -3.71 20.48 -3.59
CA SER A 68 -2.97 21.65 -3.08
C SER A 68 -1.72 21.95 -3.92
N VAL A 69 -0.95 20.94 -4.29
CA VAL A 69 0.17 21.05 -5.26
C VAL A 69 -0.31 21.60 -6.60
N SER A 70 -1.49 21.16 -7.04
CA SER A 70 -2.10 21.57 -8.31
C SER A 70 -2.54 23.03 -8.33
N VAL A 71 -3.08 23.51 -7.21
CA VAL A 71 -3.43 24.92 -7.01
C VAL A 71 -2.15 25.77 -6.95
N ALA A 72 -1.12 25.32 -6.24
CA ALA A 72 0.17 26.00 -6.18
C ALA A 72 0.79 26.17 -7.59
N ASP A 73 0.82 25.10 -8.38
CA ASP A 73 1.28 25.12 -9.78
C ASP A 73 0.46 26.11 -10.63
N SER A 74 -0.87 26.00 -10.59
CA SER A 74 -1.77 26.88 -11.36
C SER A 74 -1.63 28.35 -10.96
N LEU A 75 -1.38 28.63 -9.68
CA LEU A 75 -1.15 29.98 -9.18
C LEU A 75 0.15 30.58 -9.74
N THR A 76 1.20 29.77 -9.92
CA THR A 76 2.44 30.24 -10.57
C THR A 76 2.21 30.67 -12.03
N VAL A 77 1.33 29.96 -12.74
CA VAL A 77 0.94 30.27 -14.13
C VAL A 77 0.11 31.55 -14.18
N VAL A 78 -0.92 31.65 -13.34
CA VAL A 78 -1.86 32.80 -13.34
C VAL A 78 -1.18 34.09 -12.89
N MET A 79 -0.36 34.04 -11.83
CA MET A 79 0.33 35.23 -11.33
C MET A 79 1.57 35.61 -12.16
N GLN A 80 1.86 34.88 -13.25
CA GLN A 80 3.04 35.05 -14.09
C GLN A 80 4.32 35.25 -13.26
N VAL A 81 4.46 34.50 -12.16
CA VAL A 81 5.58 34.65 -11.24
C VAL A 81 6.84 34.25 -11.99
N LYS A 82 7.57 35.25 -12.48
CA LYS A 82 8.91 35.05 -13.03
C LYS A 82 9.83 34.77 -11.85
N SER A 83 9.99 33.49 -11.55
CA SER A 83 10.93 33.07 -10.53
C SER A 83 12.35 33.26 -11.04
N VAL A 84 13.15 34.04 -10.32
CA VAL A 84 14.58 34.26 -10.62
C VAL A 84 15.40 33.45 -9.61
N GLY A 85 16.37 32.66 -10.10
CA GLY A 85 17.25 31.84 -9.26
C GLY A 85 16.62 30.52 -8.81
N HIS A 86 16.84 30.13 -7.54
CA HIS A 86 16.44 28.81 -7.00
C HIS A 86 14.94 28.49 -7.11
N GLY A 87 14.08 29.50 -7.21
CA GLY A 87 12.64 29.27 -7.33
C GLY A 87 12.21 28.74 -8.72
N GLU A 88 13.02 28.90 -9.78
CA GLU A 88 12.70 28.31 -11.09
C GLU A 88 12.74 26.78 -11.03
N THR A 89 13.70 26.22 -10.28
CA THR A 89 13.80 24.78 -10.04
C THR A 89 12.61 24.28 -9.22
N VAL A 90 12.18 25.04 -8.20
CA VAL A 90 11.00 24.68 -7.39
C VAL A 90 9.70 24.76 -8.21
N CYS A 91 9.53 25.78 -9.06
CA CYS A 91 8.40 25.86 -9.98
C CYS A 91 8.39 24.68 -10.96
N ARG A 92 9.56 24.24 -11.46
CA ARG A 92 9.66 23.03 -12.29
C ARG A 92 9.23 21.78 -11.52
N LEU A 93 9.56 21.66 -10.24
CA LEU A 93 9.09 20.54 -9.42
C LEU A 93 7.56 20.52 -9.30
N PHE A 94 6.90 21.66 -9.04
CA PHE A 94 5.43 21.71 -9.01
C PHE A 94 4.78 21.27 -10.33
N ARG A 95 5.36 21.67 -11.47
CA ARG A 95 4.90 21.23 -12.80
C ARG A 95 5.04 19.73 -13.00
N ILE A 96 6.07 19.09 -12.46
CA ILE A 96 6.23 17.62 -12.52
C ILE A 96 5.26 16.96 -11.55
N LEU A 97 5.09 17.50 -10.34
CA LEU A 97 4.21 16.93 -9.34
C LEU A 97 2.72 16.98 -9.75
N ARG A 98 2.31 17.85 -10.68
CA ARG A 98 0.95 17.81 -11.23
C ARG A 98 0.62 16.48 -11.94
N LEU A 99 1.64 15.73 -12.40
CA LEU A 99 1.46 14.37 -12.93
C LEU A 99 0.86 13.42 -11.89
N LEU A 100 0.99 13.72 -10.60
CA LEU A 100 0.39 12.94 -9.53
C LEU A 100 -1.15 12.88 -9.64
N ARG A 101 -1.79 13.84 -10.35
CA ARG A 101 -3.23 13.81 -10.65
C ARG A 101 -3.64 12.55 -11.42
N MET A 102 -2.75 11.98 -12.24
CA MET A 102 -3.01 10.71 -12.95
C MET A 102 -3.23 9.55 -11.98
N PHE A 103 -2.56 9.56 -10.83
CA PHE A 103 -2.72 8.55 -9.80
C PHE A 103 -4.05 8.68 -9.04
N LYS A 104 -4.82 9.77 -9.19
CA LYS A 104 -6.20 9.83 -8.66
C LYS A 104 -7.10 8.77 -9.30
N ALA A 105 -6.76 8.27 -10.49
CA ALA A 105 -7.45 7.13 -11.08
C ALA A 105 -7.31 5.84 -10.26
N LEU A 106 -6.25 5.72 -9.43
CA LEU A 106 -6.01 4.54 -8.60
C LEU A 106 -7.12 4.29 -7.57
N ARG A 107 -7.79 5.35 -7.08
CA ARG A 107 -8.93 5.18 -6.15
C ARG A 107 -10.11 4.44 -6.77
N PHE A 108 -10.19 4.40 -8.10
CA PHE A 108 -11.25 3.66 -8.83
C PHE A 108 -10.87 2.21 -9.10
N LEU A 109 -9.63 1.80 -8.79
CA LEU A 109 -9.18 0.42 -8.95
C LEU A 109 -9.69 -0.51 -7.85
N GLY A 110 -10.54 -0.03 -6.94
CA GLY A 110 -11.24 -0.85 -5.94
C GLY A 110 -10.30 -1.76 -5.15
N ASN A 111 -10.65 -3.05 -5.05
CA ASN A 111 -9.93 -4.09 -4.29
C ASN A 111 -8.44 -4.27 -4.65
N VAL A 112 -7.95 -3.65 -5.72
CA VAL A 112 -6.52 -3.63 -6.06
C VAL A 112 -5.69 -2.95 -4.97
N GLU A 113 -6.25 -1.98 -4.23
CA GLU A 113 -5.54 -1.28 -3.16
C GLU A 113 -5.07 -2.22 -2.04
N TYR A 114 -5.91 -3.19 -1.68
CA TYR A 114 -5.60 -4.15 -0.62
C TYR A 114 -4.52 -5.13 -1.10
N ALA A 115 -4.68 -5.67 -2.31
CA ALA A 115 -3.69 -6.55 -2.93
C ALA A 115 -2.33 -5.84 -3.12
N PHE A 116 -2.36 -4.59 -3.60
CA PHE A 116 -1.16 -3.77 -3.78
C PHE A 116 -0.52 -3.43 -2.44
N GLY A 117 -1.30 -3.05 -1.43
CA GLY A 117 -0.79 -2.74 -0.10
C GLY A 117 -0.10 -3.92 0.57
N MET A 118 -0.66 -5.13 0.43
CA MET A 118 -0.04 -6.35 0.93
C MET A 118 1.24 -6.70 0.17
N ALA A 119 1.19 -6.67 -1.18
CA ALA A 119 2.36 -6.89 -2.02
C ALA A 119 3.46 -5.87 -1.75
N PHE A 120 3.10 -4.60 -1.55
CA PHE A 120 4.02 -3.51 -1.25
C PHE A 120 4.71 -3.72 0.10
N ARG A 121 3.97 -4.08 1.16
CA ARG A 121 4.58 -4.38 2.47
C ARG A 121 5.53 -5.57 2.41
N ALA A 122 5.16 -6.63 1.69
CA ALA A 122 6.02 -7.79 1.49
C ALA A 122 7.28 -7.42 0.71
N THR A 123 7.12 -6.67 -0.37
CA THR A 123 8.21 -6.17 -1.22
C THR A 123 9.14 -5.23 -0.45
N LEU A 124 8.60 -4.33 0.38
CA LEU A 124 9.38 -3.40 1.19
C LEU A 124 10.33 -4.14 2.14
N LYS A 125 9.84 -5.17 2.85
CA LYS A 125 10.67 -6.00 3.73
C LYS A 125 11.83 -6.65 2.97
N LEU A 126 11.56 -7.14 1.76
CA LEU A 126 12.61 -7.69 0.92
C LEU A 126 13.58 -6.62 0.43
N CYS A 127 13.08 -5.48 -0.06
CA CYS A 127 13.93 -4.38 -0.50
C CYS A 127 14.87 -3.95 0.61
N LEU A 128 14.40 -3.91 1.87
CA LEU A 128 15.24 -3.64 3.04
C LEU A 128 16.30 -4.73 3.27
N LEU A 129 15.98 -6.01 3.06
CA LEU A 129 16.95 -7.10 3.15
C LEU A 129 18.05 -6.97 2.08
N VAL A 130 17.66 -6.80 0.82
CA VAL A 130 18.60 -6.64 -0.31
C VAL A 130 19.44 -5.39 -0.12
N PHE A 131 18.81 -4.27 0.26
CA PHE A 131 19.50 -3.03 0.61
C PHE A 131 20.51 -3.25 1.74
N GLY A 132 20.16 -4.00 2.78
CA GLY A 132 21.07 -4.33 3.88
C GLY A 132 22.31 -5.10 3.42
N VAL A 133 22.14 -6.12 2.57
CA VAL A 133 23.26 -6.88 1.98
C VAL A 133 24.17 -5.97 1.14
N ILE A 134 23.57 -5.15 0.26
CA ILE A 134 24.30 -4.19 -0.57
C ILE A 134 25.04 -3.18 0.32
N PHE A 135 24.38 -2.64 1.34
CA PHE A 135 24.95 -1.64 2.24
C PHE A 135 26.18 -2.17 2.97
N VAL A 136 26.08 -3.35 3.60
CA VAL A 136 27.21 -3.97 4.32
C VAL A 136 28.36 -4.26 3.36
N ALA A 137 28.09 -4.84 2.20
CA ALA A 137 29.11 -5.11 1.19
C ALA A 137 29.76 -3.82 0.66
N SER A 138 28.95 -2.75 0.48
CA SER A 138 29.42 -1.45 0.00
C SER A 138 30.39 -0.80 0.99
N VAL A 139 30.10 -0.86 2.28
CA VAL A 139 31.01 -0.35 3.32
C VAL A 139 32.35 -1.09 3.25
N ILE A 140 32.33 -2.41 3.10
CA ILE A 140 33.56 -3.23 3.01
C ILE A 140 34.39 -2.84 1.78
N VAL A 141 33.81 -2.86 0.58
CA VAL A 141 34.57 -2.57 -0.65
C VAL A 141 35.02 -1.11 -0.71
N THR A 142 34.23 -0.17 -0.20
CA THR A 142 34.64 1.24 -0.13
C THR A 142 35.89 1.38 0.73
N HIS A 143 35.91 0.78 1.93
CA HIS A 143 37.10 0.84 2.79
C HIS A 143 38.34 0.18 2.18
N LEU A 144 38.15 -0.81 1.31
CA LEU A 144 39.26 -1.48 0.62
C LEU A 144 39.78 -0.70 -0.59
N MET A 145 38.93 0.10 -1.25
CA MET A 145 39.21 0.66 -2.58
C MET A 145 39.14 2.20 -2.65
N TYR A 146 38.86 2.90 -1.55
CA TYR A 146 38.61 4.35 -1.60
C TYR A 146 39.81 5.20 -2.07
N ASP A 147 41.03 4.72 -1.86
CA ASP A 147 42.29 5.43 -2.18
C ASP A 147 43.16 4.61 -3.15
N TYR A 148 42.52 3.90 -4.09
CA TYR A 148 43.22 3.08 -5.07
C TYR A 148 43.72 3.92 -6.26
N GLU A 149 44.82 3.51 -6.89
CA GLU A 149 45.45 4.29 -7.99
C GLU A 149 44.62 4.33 -9.29
N ASP A 150 43.78 3.32 -9.54
CA ASP A 150 42.90 3.29 -10.73
C ASP A 150 41.69 4.21 -10.54
N GLU A 151 41.66 5.31 -11.30
CA GLU A 151 40.58 6.31 -11.30
C GLU A 151 39.20 5.67 -11.54
N TYR A 152 39.12 4.63 -12.36
CA TYR A 152 37.86 3.92 -12.61
C TYR A 152 37.39 3.14 -11.37
N LEU A 153 38.31 2.56 -10.60
CA LEU A 153 37.96 1.87 -9.35
C LEU A 153 37.50 2.84 -8.28
N VAL A 154 38.10 4.03 -8.21
CA VAL A 154 37.65 5.10 -7.31
C VAL A 154 36.30 5.67 -7.75
N GLU A 155 36.00 5.77 -9.04
CA GLU A 155 34.65 6.13 -9.50
C GLU A 155 33.60 5.07 -9.10
N CYS A 156 33.97 3.79 -9.17
CA CYS A 156 33.08 2.68 -8.86
C CYS A 156 32.91 2.43 -7.35
N PHE A 157 33.97 2.57 -6.56
CA PHE A 157 34.03 2.15 -5.15
C PHE A 157 34.55 3.22 -4.18
N GLY A 158 34.85 4.44 -4.66
CA GLY A 158 35.46 5.51 -3.87
C GLY A 158 34.55 6.16 -2.84
N SER A 159 33.24 5.95 -2.95
CA SER A 159 32.27 6.43 -1.98
C SER A 159 31.21 5.37 -1.69
N LEU A 160 30.57 5.45 -0.52
CA LEU A 160 29.52 4.52 -0.13
C LEU A 160 28.39 4.46 -1.18
N GLY A 161 27.94 5.62 -1.68
CA GLY A 161 26.88 5.68 -2.69
C GLY A 161 27.30 5.08 -4.03
N ALA A 162 28.54 5.35 -4.48
CA ALA A 162 29.09 4.76 -5.69
C ALA A 162 29.21 3.24 -5.58
N SER A 163 29.77 2.74 -4.47
CA SER A 163 29.86 1.31 -4.16
C SER A 163 28.50 0.63 -4.15
N MET A 164 27.48 1.25 -3.52
CA MET A 164 26.12 0.71 -3.50
C MET A 164 25.53 0.60 -4.90
N TRP A 165 25.70 1.65 -5.72
CA TRP A 165 25.23 1.64 -7.11
C TRP A 165 25.96 0.60 -7.95
N THR A 166 27.29 0.53 -7.83
CA THR A 166 28.12 -0.45 -8.55
C THR A 166 27.76 -1.88 -8.18
N LEU A 167 27.66 -2.19 -6.88
CA LEU A 167 27.28 -3.52 -6.41
C LEU A 167 25.86 -3.91 -6.84
N LEU A 168 24.92 -2.94 -6.87
CA LEU A 168 23.59 -3.15 -7.44
C LEU A 168 23.66 -3.50 -8.93
N LYS A 169 24.46 -2.78 -9.73
CA LYS A 169 24.65 -3.09 -11.16
C LYS A 169 25.29 -4.46 -11.36
N ILE A 170 26.28 -4.84 -10.56
CA ILE A 170 26.91 -6.16 -10.62
C ILE A 170 25.87 -7.27 -10.40
N THR A 171 25.01 -7.15 -9.39
CA THR A 171 24.04 -8.21 -9.07
C THR A 171 22.81 -8.20 -9.98
N THR A 172 22.27 -7.04 -10.33
CA THR A 172 21.01 -6.94 -11.08
C THR A 172 21.23 -6.95 -12.59
N ILE A 173 22.26 -6.28 -13.09
CA ILE A 173 22.53 -6.09 -14.52
C ILE A 173 23.63 -7.04 -15.00
N GLY A 174 24.50 -7.51 -14.11
CA GLY A 174 25.64 -8.37 -14.47
C GLY A 174 26.82 -7.59 -15.02
N GLU A 175 27.05 -6.36 -14.55
CA GLU A 175 28.18 -5.55 -15.01
C GLU A 175 29.51 -6.11 -14.50
N GLU A 176 30.33 -6.65 -15.40
CA GLU A 176 31.58 -7.33 -15.02
C GLU A 176 32.79 -6.39 -14.87
N GLY A 177 32.74 -5.21 -15.51
CA GLY A 177 33.88 -4.28 -15.60
C GLY A 177 34.50 -3.90 -14.24
N PRO A 178 33.71 -3.36 -13.29
CA PRO A 178 34.19 -3.01 -11.96
C PRO A 178 34.77 -4.20 -11.18
N MET A 179 34.13 -5.36 -11.27
CA MET A 179 34.59 -6.59 -10.60
C MET A 179 35.92 -7.09 -11.18
N ASN A 180 36.02 -7.19 -12.50
CA ASN A 180 37.22 -7.69 -13.17
C ASN A 180 38.44 -6.80 -12.91
N ARG A 181 38.26 -5.47 -12.90
CA ARG A 181 39.33 -4.54 -12.54
C ARG A 181 39.70 -4.63 -11.06
N ALA A 182 38.73 -4.75 -10.16
CA ALA A 182 38.99 -4.88 -8.73
C ALA A 182 39.74 -6.19 -8.40
N VAL A 183 39.43 -7.27 -9.12
CA VAL A 183 40.14 -8.56 -9.01
C VAL A 183 41.54 -8.49 -9.62
N ALA A 184 41.72 -7.78 -10.74
CA ALA A 184 43.03 -7.57 -11.34
C ALA A 184 43.96 -6.74 -10.42
N ALA A 185 43.37 -5.75 -9.73
CA ALA A 185 44.03 -4.93 -8.71
C ALA A 185 44.38 -5.72 -7.44
N LEU A 186 43.40 -6.44 -6.88
CA LEU A 186 43.53 -7.25 -5.67
C LEU A 186 42.91 -8.63 -5.91
N PRO A 187 43.71 -9.67 -6.21
CA PRO A 187 43.20 -11.01 -6.51
C PRO A 187 42.32 -11.63 -5.42
N GLN A 188 42.50 -11.19 -4.16
CA GLN A 188 41.68 -11.63 -3.02
C GLN A 188 40.22 -11.16 -3.11
N MET A 189 39.93 -10.13 -3.91
CA MET A 189 38.57 -9.60 -4.10
C MET A 189 37.63 -10.62 -4.74
N VAL A 190 38.14 -11.67 -5.40
CA VAL A 190 37.31 -12.77 -5.90
C VAL A 190 36.46 -13.37 -4.78
N ILE A 191 37.05 -13.56 -3.59
CA ILE A 191 36.33 -14.13 -2.44
C ILE A 191 35.21 -13.19 -2.00
N PHE A 192 35.49 -11.88 -1.96
CA PHE A 192 34.49 -10.87 -1.63
C PHE A 192 33.33 -10.88 -2.64
N PHE A 193 33.62 -10.77 -3.94
CA PHE A 193 32.58 -10.71 -4.97
C PHE A 193 31.78 -12.00 -5.08
N VAL A 194 32.41 -13.17 -5.00
CA VAL A 194 31.69 -14.45 -5.00
C VAL A 194 30.76 -14.54 -3.78
N THR A 195 31.27 -14.21 -2.59
CA THR A 195 30.47 -14.21 -1.36
C THR A 195 29.31 -13.22 -1.45
N TYR A 196 29.57 -12.00 -1.92
CA TYR A 196 28.55 -10.98 -2.14
C TYR A 196 27.49 -11.43 -3.14
N ILE A 197 27.89 -11.94 -4.30
CA ILE A 197 26.97 -12.40 -5.35
C ILE A 197 26.09 -13.54 -4.83
N VAL A 198 26.65 -14.50 -4.09
CA VAL A 198 25.87 -15.59 -3.49
C VAL A 198 24.87 -15.04 -2.47
N LEU A 199 25.29 -14.19 -1.54
CA LEU A 199 24.40 -13.61 -0.53
C LEU A 199 23.31 -12.73 -1.15
N ALA A 200 23.67 -11.88 -2.12
CA ALA A 200 22.73 -11.02 -2.81
C ALA A 200 21.76 -11.83 -3.69
N SER A 201 22.24 -12.91 -4.32
CA SER A 201 21.38 -13.84 -5.07
C SER A 201 20.43 -14.59 -4.16
N ILE A 202 20.87 -15.03 -2.97
CA ILE A 202 19.98 -15.63 -1.97
C ILE A 202 18.94 -14.60 -1.53
N ALA A 203 19.33 -13.36 -1.25
CA ALA A 203 18.40 -12.31 -0.87
C ALA A 203 17.35 -12.06 -1.98
N LEU A 204 17.78 -11.97 -3.25
CA LEU A 204 16.86 -11.78 -4.39
C LEU A 204 15.96 -13.00 -4.62
N LEU A 205 16.51 -14.21 -4.59
CA LEU A 205 15.74 -15.46 -4.80
C LEU A 205 14.78 -15.73 -3.64
N SER A 206 15.09 -15.26 -2.44
CA SER A 206 14.21 -15.35 -1.26
C SER A 206 12.88 -14.63 -1.46
N PHE A 207 12.76 -13.76 -2.46
CA PHE A 207 11.50 -13.11 -2.84
C PHE A 207 10.40 -14.09 -3.21
N VAL A 208 10.72 -15.06 -4.08
CA VAL A 208 9.71 -15.94 -4.69
C VAL A 208 9.09 -16.86 -3.62
N PRO A 209 9.87 -17.56 -2.77
CA PRO A 209 9.33 -18.31 -1.64
C PRO A 209 8.61 -17.41 -0.63
N ALA A 210 9.14 -16.22 -0.32
CA ALA A 210 8.52 -15.33 0.66
C ALA A 210 7.13 -14.85 0.22
N ILE A 211 6.95 -14.50 -1.06
CA ILE A 211 5.63 -14.17 -1.61
C ILE A 211 4.73 -15.40 -1.59
N PHE A 212 5.22 -16.55 -2.06
CA PHE A 212 4.42 -17.78 -2.10
C PHE A 212 3.91 -18.17 -0.69
N ILE A 213 4.79 -18.10 0.31
CA ILE A 213 4.44 -18.33 1.71
C ILE A 213 3.42 -17.30 2.20
N SER A 214 3.64 -16.01 1.90
CA SER A 214 2.72 -14.94 2.34
C SER A 214 1.32 -15.13 1.76
N LEU A 215 1.22 -15.47 0.46
CA LEU A 215 -0.05 -15.74 -0.22
C LEU A 215 -0.74 -16.98 0.36
N ASN A 216 0.00 -18.06 0.61
CA ASN A 216 -0.56 -19.30 1.17
C ASN A 216 -1.01 -19.13 2.61
N ILE A 217 -0.25 -18.41 3.44
CA ILE A 217 -0.62 -18.11 4.82
C ILE A 217 -1.90 -17.26 4.83
N GLU A 218 -1.99 -16.26 3.95
CA GLU A 218 -3.16 -15.40 3.88
C GLU A 218 -4.40 -16.17 3.39
N ALA A 219 -4.26 -17.02 2.36
CA ALA A 219 -5.33 -17.89 1.89
C ALA A 219 -5.83 -18.82 3.00
N ARG A 220 -4.92 -19.48 3.72
CA ARG A 220 -5.26 -20.35 4.85
C ARG A 220 -5.94 -19.57 5.98
N ASN A 221 -5.48 -18.36 6.28
CA ASN A 221 -6.11 -17.52 7.31
C ASN A 221 -7.52 -17.08 6.91
N LYS A 222 -7.80 -16.87 5.61
CA LYS A 222 -9.15 -16.59 5.12
C LYS A 222 -10.06 -17.82 5.24
N GLU A 223 -9.56 -19.01 4.90
CA GLU A 223 -10.30 -20.26 5.06
C GLU A 223 -10.65 -20.55 6.52
N LEU A 224 -9.71 -20.35 7.44
CA LEU A 224 -9.94 -20.51 8.88
C LEU A 224 -11.05 -19.56 9.38
N LYS A 225 -10.98 -18.28 9.01
CA LYS A 225 -12.03 -17.31 9.35
C LYS A 225 -13.40 -17.68 8.78
N GLN A 226 -13.45 -18.20 7.56
CA GLN A 226 -14.70 -18.69 6.97
C GLN A 226 -15.25 -19.89 7.75
N GLN A 227 -14.38 -20.85 8.12
CA GLN A 227 -14.80 -21.99 8.93
C GLN A 227 -15.32 -21.57 10.31
N ASP A 228 -14.70 -20.58 10.96
CA ASP A 228 -15.14 -20.09 12.27
C ASP A 228 -16.53 -19.42 12.16
N VAL A 229 -16.75 -18.60 11.13
CA VAL A 229 -18.06 -18.00 10.86
C VAL A 229 -19.13 -19.07 10.57
N GLU A 230 -18.79 -20.10 9.78
CA GLU A 230 -19.70 -21.22 9.49
C GLU A 230 -20.01 -22.04 10.75
N ARG A 231 -19.03 -22.28 11.62
CA ARG A 231 -19.21 -22.99 12.90
C ARG A 231 -20.14 -22.21 13.83
N GLU A 232 -19.95 -20.91 13.96
CA GLU A 232 -20.83 -20.06 14.75
C GLU A 232 -22.27 -20.07 14.21
N GLN A 233 -22.43 -19.95 12.88
CA GLN A 233 -23.75 -20.03 12.27
C GLN A 233 -24.39 -21.41 12.48
N HIS A 234 -23.61 -22.49 12.35
CA HIS A 234 -24.09 -23.84 12.59
C HIS A 234 -24.53 -24.04 14.04
N ASP A 235 -23.77 -23.54 15.01
CA ASP A 235 -24.13 -23.63 16.43
C ASP A 235 -25.36 -22.78 16.78
N LYS A 236 -25.49 -21.57 16.22
CA LYS A 236 -26.72 -20.77 16.34
C LYS A 236 -27.93 -21.53 15.79
N ASN A 237 -27.81 -22.10 14.58
CA ASN A 237 -28.88 -22.88 13.96
C ASN A 237 -29.21 -24.16 14.74
N ARG A 238 -28.22 -24.80 15.36
CA ARG A 238 -28.41 -25.99 16.21
C ARG A 238 -29.16 -25.64 17.49
N ARG A 239 -28.82 -24.51 18.13
CA ARG A 239 -29.53 -24.00 19.32
C ARG A 239 -30.98 -23.63 19.00
N LEU A 240 -31.21 -22.93 17.89
CA LEU A 240 -32.57 -22.60 17.43
C LEU A 240 -33.42 -23.85 17.20
N ARG A 241 -32.86 -24.88 16.54
CA ARG A 241 -33.54 -26.18 16.35
C ARG A 241 -33.81 -26.93 17.66
N LEU A 242 -32.98 -26.76 18.69
CA LEU A 242 -33.24 -27.33 20.01
C LEU A 242 -34.40 -26.61 20.72
N VAL A 243 -34.41 -25.28 20.66
CA VAL A 243 -35.51 -24.45 21.18
C VAL A 243 -36.82 -24.80 20.50
N GLU A 244 -36.83 -24.91 19.17
CA GLU A 244 -38.01 -25.28 18.37
C GLU A 244 -38.52 -26.67 18.76
N ARG A 245 -37.63 -27.67 18.90
CA ARG A 245 -38.02 -29.01 19.37
C ARG A 245 -38.59 -29.02 20.80
N ILE A 246 -38.03 -28.23 21.71
CA ILE A 246 -38.56 -28.12 23.09
C ILE A 246 -39.95 -27.48 23.06
N TYR A 247 -40.14 -26.43 22.26
CA TYR A 247 -41.42 -25.78 22.09
C TYR A 247 -42.48 -26.71 21.48
N ASP A 248 -42.14 -27.43 20.42
CA ASP A 248 -43.03 -28.37 19.76
C ASP A 248 -43.39 -29.56 20.66
N ARG A 249 -42.43 -30.04 21.46
CA ARG A 249 -42.70 -31.11 22.43
C ARG A 249 -43.57 -30.63 23.59
N ALA A 250 -43.34 -29.42 24.10
CA ALA A 250 -44.22 -28.80 25.10
C ALA A 250 -45.65 -28.53 24.56
N ARG A 251 -45.80 -28.36 23.24
CA ARG A 251 -47.09 -28.21 22.55
C ARG A 251 -47.80 -29.54 22.28
N SER A 252 -47.02 -30.59 21.99
CA SER A 252 -47.49 -31.95 21.68
C SER A 252 -47.84 -32.75 22.93
N ASP A 253 -47.20 -32.46 24.06
CA ASP A 253 -47.43 -33.18 25.31
C ASP A 253 -48.53 -32.50 26.12
N SER A 254 -49.32 -33.30 26.82
CA SER A 254 -50.35 -32.91 27.79
C SER A 254 -49.80 -32.15 29.02
N MET A 255 -48.57 -31.64 28.97
CA MET A 255 -47.85 -30.99 30.06
C MET A 255 -48.40 -29.60 30.41
N SER A 256 -49.08 -28.92 29.48
CA SER A 256 -49.77 -27.65 29.76
C SER A 256 -50.98 -27.82 30.69
N LYS A 257 -51.55 -29.04 30.76
CA LYS A 257 -52.66 -29.36 31.68
C LYS A 257 -52.16 -29.86 33.04
N GLU A 258 -50.96 -30.43 33.12
CA GLU A 258 -50.40 -31.01 34.35
C GLU A 258 -49.57 -30.04 35.18
N LEU A 259 -48.92 -29.03 34.56
CA LEU A 259 -48.09 -28.04 35.28
C LEU A 259 -48.83 -26.74 35.67
N GLY A 260 -50.02 -26.46 35.11
CA GLY A 260 -50.76 -25.21 35.38
C GLY A 260 -50.10 -23.92 34.86
N VAL A 261 -49.01 -24.02 34.09
CA VAL A 261 -48.24 -22.89 33.54
C VAL A 261 -48.69 -22.63 32.10
N SER A 262 -48.94 -21.36 31.76
CA SER A 262 -49.40 -20.99 30.41
C SER A 262 -48.29 -21.15 29.37
N LEU A 263 -48.67 -21.50 28.12
CA LEU A 263 -47.73 -21.59 27.01
C LEU A 263 -46.94 -20.29 26.77
N GLN A 264 -47.50 -19.15 27.20
CA GLN A 264 -46.85 -17.84 27.16
C GLN A 264 -45.71 -17.71 28.18
N GLU A 265 -45.86 -18.22 29.40
CA GLU A 265 -44.83 -18.17 30.43
C GLU A 265 -43.62 -19.04 30.08
N ILE A 266 -43.85 -20.22 29.49
CA ILE A 266 -42.77 -21.08 28.98
C ILE A 266 -42.01 -20.37 27.86
N LYS A 267 -42.73 -19.71 26.94
CA LYS A 267 -42.12 -18.91 25.86
C LYS A 267 -41.29 -17.76 26.43
N LEU A 268 -41.84 -17.03 27.41
CA LEU A 268 -41.17 -15.90 28.05
C LEU A 268 -39.90 -16.34 28.79
N ALA A 269 -39.97 -17.45 29.53
CA ALA A 269 -38.84 -18.01 30.25
C ALA A 269 -37.73 -18.51 29.30
N LEU A 270 -38.09 -19.14 28.17
CA LEU A 270 -37.11 -19.59 27.18
C LEU A 270 -36.42 -18.41 26.50
N VAL A 271 -37.17 -17.37 26.13
CA VAL A 271 -36.64 -16.15 25.51
C VAL A 271 -35.76 -15.39 26.50
N ALA A 272 -36.19 -15.22 27.75
CA ALA A 272 -35.41 -14.57 28.80
C ALA A 272 -34.09 -15.31 29.08
N ARG A 273 -34.12 -16.65 29.13
CA ARG A 273 -32.91 -17.46 29.33
C ARG A 273 -31.97 -17.38 28.14
N PHE A 274 -32.50 -17.32 26.92
CA PHE A 274 -31.71 -17.14 25.69
C PHE A 274 -31.09 -15.74 25.63
N GLN A 275 -31.80 -14.69 26.04
CA GLN A 275 -31.26 -13.33 26.12
C GLN A 275 -30.16 -13.21 27.18
N ALA A 276 -30.34 -13.80 28.36
CA ALA A 276 -29.31 -13.80 29.41
C ALA A 276 -28.02 -14.52 28.97
N GLU A 277 -28.13 -15.64 28.23
CA GLU A 277 -26.96 -16.37 27.71
C GLU A 277 -26.23 -15.61 26.58
N VAL A 278 -26.94 -14.73 25.86
CA VAL A 278 -26.36 -13.85 24.83
C VAL A 278 -25.65 -12.65 25.47
N GLU A 279 -26.21 -12.06 26.53
CA GLU A 279 -25.56 -10.99 27.29
C GLU A 279 -24.31 -11.46 28.05
N GLU A 280 -24.34 -12.64 28.68
CA GLU A 280 -23.17 -13.21 29.35
C GLU A 280 -21.99 -13.48 28.41
N ARG A 281 -22.27 -13.80 27.13
CA ARG A 281 -21.21 -14.00 26.12
C ARG A 281 -20.77 -12.72 25.43
N GLY A 282 -21.67 -11.75 25.24
CA GLY A 282 -21.31 -10.43 24.71
C GLY A 282 -20.29 -9.68 25.57
N HIS A 283 -20.25 -9.97 26.88
CA HIS A 283 -19.24 -9.42 27.79
C HIS A 283 -17.88 -10.12 27.76
N PHE A 284 -17.77 -11.32 27.18
CA PHE A 284 -16.48 -12.02 27.06
C PHE A 284 -15.69 -11.59 25.82
N ASP A 285 -16.37 -11.15 24.75
CA ASP A 285 -15.72 -10.69 23.51
C ASP A 285 -15.23 -9.22 23.56
N GLU A 286 -15.53 -8.47 24.63
CA GLU A 286 -15.06 -7.09 24.83
C GLU A 286 -13.70 -6.98 25.55
N TYR A 287 -13.09 -8.11 25.95
CA TYR A 287 -11.86 -8.14 26.75
C TYR A 287 -10.69 -9.00 26.18
N GLU A 288 -10.73 -9.40 24.90
CA GLU A 288 -9.58 -9.95 24.15
C GLU A 288 -9.28 -9.12 22.89
#